data_AF-A0A955M903-F1
#
_entry.id   AF-A0A955M903-F1
#
_cell.length_a   1.000
_cell.length_b   1.000
_cell.length_c   1.000
_cell.angle_alpha   90.00
_cell.angle_beta   90.00
_cell.angle_gamma   90.00
#
_symmetry.space_group_name_H-M   'P 1'
#
loop_
_entity.id
_entity.type
_entity.pdbx_description
1 polymer ?
#
loop_
_entity_poly.entity_id
_entity_poly.type
_entity_poly.pdbx_seq_one_letter_code
_entity_poly.pdbx_strand_id
1 'polypeptide(L)'
;TLGVDIEDSFRPKLIVVRSKQKILTKLKKDSKSAKEIYIATDPDREGEAIGWNLAEYIGDGKKVYRVSFQEITRDAVKKAFENLREFDEKKVEAQIARRVLDRIVGYKISPLLWRKVGSRLSAGRVQSVALRIIVEREQEINAFIPKEYWQIAADLKKDGYDEIVEASLEKVDGEKIELNNEQEATAVVDYLKEQAFVVTGISEREVKRKPSPPLITSTMQQEAFNKLKFNSNKTMMIAQQLYEGVDVGGGETVGLITYMRTDSVNLSAESIEKVRNHIQNKYGEKYLPEKPNKYKSKKSAQEAHEAIRPTDLALTPEIVAKYVEKDQYKLYELIYNKFVSCQMVPAVYEYKKMEIAAGKYQFGASGSTLKFDGYLAVDREAREEEKKIDFSHFSKDDTLHVEEIKPTQHFTKPPPRFSDASLVKALEEDGIGRPSTYASIISTLVLRNYVLRDRGYLKPTELGIMICELLVEYFAKIMDVGFTAEMEEKLDLIEEGKLGYPELLEKFYGNFKEELDHAEESIVKTQNFIDRDCPECGKKLVIKWGRRGKFISCSGFPDCKHAEPFTAGVKCPEEGCDGELVQRRSRRGSFYGCTNYPKCTYVTRELPKKEGEQSAESSSGDE
;
A
#
# COMPACT_ATOMS: atom_id res chain seq x y z
N THR A 1 -2.64 -2.14 -33.90
CA THR A 1 -4.11 -2.17 -33.98
C THR A 1 -4.66 -2.36 -32.57
N LEU A 2 -5.89 -1.91 -32.29
CA LEU A 2 -6.49 -1.99 -30.95
C LEU A 2 -6.55 -3.44 -30.42
N GLY A 3 -6.76 -4.41 -31.33
CA GLY A 3 -6.89 -5.82 -31.00
C GLY A 3 -8.23 -6.16 -30.35
N VAL A 4 -9.20 -5.25 -30.45
CA VAL A 4 -10.59 -5.38 -30.01
C VAL A 4 -11.45 -4.87 -31.16
N ASP A 5 -12.47 -5.63 -31.52
CA ASP A 5 -13.45 -5.24 -32.52
C ASP A 5 -14.62 -4.53 -31.85
N ILE A 6 -14.65 -3.20 -31.92
CA ILE A 6 -15.64 -2.39 -31.21
C ILE A 6 -17.04 -2.58 -31.82
N GLU A 7 -17.12 -2.78 -33.13
CA GLU A 7 -18.38 -2.95 -33.87
C GLU A 7 -18.95 -4.37 -33.71
N ASP A 8 -18.10 -5.37 -33.48
CA ASP A 8 -18.49 -6.77 -33.23
C ASP A 8 -18.42 -7.09 -31.73
N SER A 9 -19.32 -6.48 -30.95
CA SER A 9 -19.52 -6.78 -29.52
C SER A 9 -18.25 -6.77 -28.67
N PHE A 10 -17.30 -5.89 -28.98
CA PHE A 10 -16.02 -5.78 -28.29
C PHE A 10 -15.16 -7.05 -28.30
N ARG A 11 -15.31 -7.89 -29.34
CA ARG A 11 -14.61 -9.18 -29.42
C ARG A 11 -13.09 -8.99 -29.48
N PRO A 12 -12.32 -9.60 -28.57
CA PRO A 12 -10.86 -9.51 -28.58
C PRO A 12 -10.25 -10.39 -29.69
N LYS A 13 -9.24 -9.86 -30.38
CA LYS A 13 -8.40 -10.61 -31.33
C LYS A 13 -7.16 -11.10 -30.59
N LEU A 14 -7.17 -12.35 -30.15
CA LEU A 14 -6.08 -12.96 -29.41
C LEU A 14 -4.99 -13.48 -30.35
N ILE A 15 -3.74 -13.26 -29.97
CA ILE A 15 -2.57 -13.76 -30.70
C ILE A 15 -1.60 -14.43 -29.74
N VAL A 16 -0.87 -15.42 -30.24
CA VAL A 16 0.22 -16.02 -29.48
C VAL A 16 1.36 -15.02 -29.33
N VAL A 17 1.79 -14.80 -28.08
CA VAL A 17 2.97 -13.99 -27.78
C VAL A 17 4.20 -14.70 -28.34
N ARG A 18 4.98 -14.04 -29.21
CA ARG A 18 6.14 -14.63 -29.91
C ARG A 18 7.10 -15.38 -28.98
N SER A 19 7.40 -14.81 -27.80
CA SER A 19 8.29 -15.45 -26.82
C SER A 19 7.73 -16.73 -26.20
N LYS A 20 6.42 -16.96 -26.29
CA LYS A 20 5.72 -18.14 -25.80
C LYS A 20 5.40 -19.15 -26.91
N GLN A 21 5.75 -18.89 -28.16
CA GLN A 21 5.50 -19.81 -29.27
C GLN A 21 6.14 -21.18 -29.02
N LYS A 22 7.40 -21.22 -28.57
CA LYS A 22 8.12 -22.48 -28.32
C LYS A 22 7.43 -23.36 -27.28
N ILE A 23 6.96 -22.77 -26.18
CA ILE A 23 6.28 -23.52 -25.11
C ILE A 23 4.91 -24.02 -25.57
N LEU A 24 4.14 -23.19 -26.30
CA LEU A 24 2.84 -23.61 -26.82
C LEU A 24 2.94 -24.71 -27.89
N THR A 25 3.95 -24.65 -28.76
CA THR A 25 4.22 -25.73 -29.72
C THR A 25 4.55 -27.03 -29.00
N LYS A 26 5.33 -26.97 -27.91
CA LYS A 26 5.63 -28.14 -27.08
C LYS A 26 4.36 -28.70 -26.42
N LEU A 27 3.58 -27.86 -25.75
CA LEU A 27 2.32 -28.28 -25.10
C LEU A 27 1.34 -28.90 -26.09
N LYS A 28 1.19 -28.33 -27.29
CA LYS A 28 0.32 -28.88 -28.34
C LYS A 28 0.84 -30.20 -28.91
N LYS A 29 2.15 -30.44 -28.89
CA LYS A 29 2.72 -31.74 -29.26
C LYS A 29 2.44 -32.78 -28.18
N ASP A 30 2.70 -32.43 -26.91
CA ASP A 30 2.53 -33.33 -25.76
C ASP A 30 1.03 -33.68 -25.57
N SER A 31 0.13 -32.73 -25.83
CA SER A 31 -1.32 -32.94 -25.74
C SER A 31 -1.84 -34.00 -26.72
N LYS A 32 -1.21 -34.18 -27.89
CA LYS A 32 -1.61 -35.20 -28.87
C LYS A 32 -1.42 -36.63 -28.36
N SER A 33 -0.39 -36.88 -27.56
CA SER A 33 -0.14 -38.19 -26.92
C SER A 33 -0.91 -38.41 -25.62
N ALA A 34 -1.42 -37.35 -24.99
CA ALA A 34 -2.13 -37.46 -23.71
C ALA A 34 -3.53 -38.07 -23.88
N LYS A 35 -3.96 -38.92 -22.94
CA LYS A 35 -5.35 -39.42 -22.88
C LYS A 35 -6.31 -38.33 -22.40
N GLU A 36 -5.88 -37.58 -21.39
CA GLU A 36 -6.63 -36.51 -20.74
C GLU A 36 -5.68 -35.33 -20.48
N ILE A 37 -6.23 -34.12 -20.45
CA ILE A 37 -5.48 -32.90 -20.22
C ILE A 37 -6.05 -32.23 -18.97
N TYR A 38 -5.18 -31.96 -18.00
CA TYR A 38 -5.52 -31.28 -16.76
C TYR A 38 -4.85 -29.91 -16.74
N ILE A 39 -5.64 -28.86 -16.52
CA ILE A 39 -5.15 -27.49 -16.42
C ILE A 39 -5.33 -27.02 -14.99
N ALA A 40 -4.19 -26.82 -14.32
CA ALA A 40 -4.09 -26.46 -12.91
C ALA A 40 -3.57 -25.02 -12.73
N THR A 41 -4.21 -24.05 -13.37
CA THR A 41 -3.90 -22.63 -13.19
C THR A 41 -4.41 -22.11 -11.85
N ASP A 42 -3.96 -20.93 -11.44
CA ASP A 42 -4.39 -20.28 -10.19
C ASP A 42 -5.93 -20.17 -10.09
N PRO A 43 -6.49 -20.17 -8.86
CA PRO A 43 -7.94 -20.22 -8.63
C PRO A 43 -8.67 -18.87 -8.86
N ASP A 44 -8.03 -17.88 -9.48
CA ASP A 44 -8.62 -16.56 -9.76
C ASP A 44 -9.14 -16.44 -11.21
N ARG A 45 -9.79 -15.32 -11.54
CA ARG A 45 -10.31 -15.05 -12.90
C ARG A 45 -9.20 -15.02 -13.96
N GLU A 46 -8.00 -14.57 -13.59
CA GLU A 46 -6.85 -14.53 -14.51
C GLU A 46 -6.39 -15.95 -14.85
N GLY A 47 -6.23 -16.81 -13.84
CA GLY A 47 -5.93 -18.22 -13.97
C GLY A 47 -7.01 -18.97 -14.75
N GLU A 48 -8.28 -18.63 -14.56
CA GLU A 48 -9.38 -19.19 -15.34
C GLU A 48 -9.27 -18.84 -16.83
N ALA A 49 -9.04 -17.56 -17.15
CA ALA A 49 -8.85 -17.13 -18.54
C ALA A 49 -7.57 -17.70 -19.18
N ILE A 50 -6.46 -17.81 -18.43
CA ILE A 50 -5.23 -18.46 -18.93
C ILE A 50 -5.54 -19.92 -19.28
N GLY A 51 -6.20 -20.63 -18.37
CA GLY A 51 -6.50 -22.04 -18.56
C GLY A 51 -7.47 -22.29 -19.71
N TRP A 52 -8.50 -21.45 -19.84
CA TRP A 52 -9.44 -21.50 -20.95
C TRP A 52 -8.74 -21.27 -22.30
N ASN A 53 -7.89 -20.25 -22.41
CA ASN A 53 -7.11 -20.00 -23.62
C ASN A 53 -6.15 -21.15 -23.97
N LEU A 54 -5.57 -21.79 -22.96
CA LEU A 54 -4.74 -22.99 -23.17
C LEU A 54 -5.60 -24.15 -23.67
N ALA A 55 -6.76 -24.39 -23.06
CA ALA A 55 -7.70 -25.44 -23.47
C ALA A 55 -8.10 -25.30 -24.94
N GLU A 56 -8.47 -24.09 -25.37
CA GLU A 56 -8.79 -23.77 -26.77
C GLU A 56 -7.61 -24.06 -27.72
N TYR A 57 -6.38 -23.76 -27.29
CA TYR A 57 -5.20 -23.90 -28.16
C TYR A 57 -4.65 -25.33 -28.26
N ILE A 58 -4.65 -26.08 -27.14
CA ILE A 58 -4.02 -27.42 -27.04
C ILE A 58 -5.02 -28.58 -26.99
N GLY A 59 -6.30 -28.31 -26.73
CA GLY A 59 -7.34 -29.32 -26.52
C GLY A 59 -7.56 -30.19 -27.76
N ASP A 60 -7.59 -29.59 -28.95
CA ASP A 60 -7.70 -30.31 -30.24
C ASP A 60 -8.86 -31.34 -30.27
N GLY A 61 -10.00 -30.98 -29.66
CA GLY A 61 -11.18 -31.84 -29.52
C GLY A 61 -11.13 -32.88 -28.38
N LYS A 62 -10.06 -32.91 -27.58
CA LYS A 62 -9.94 -33.76 -26.39
C LYS A 62 -10.64 -33.15 -25.18
N LYS A 63 -10.96 -34.03 -24.22
CA LYS A 63 -11.48 -33.62 -22.92
C LYS A 63 -10.38 -32.94 -22.10
N VAL A 64 -10.64 -31.68 -21.74
CA VAL A 64 -9.77 -30.85 -20.89
C VAL A 64 -10.49 -30.62 -19.57
N TYR A 65 -9.81 -30.89 -18.46
CA TYR A 65 -10.33 -30.69 -17.11
C TYR A 65 -9.64 -29.51 -16.44
N ARG A 66 -10.43 -28.75 -15.68
CA ARG A 66 -9.93 -27.68 -14.81
C ARG A 66 -9.75 -28.24 -13.40
N VAL A 67 -8.53 -28.12 -12.88
CA VAL A 67 -8.14 -28.52 -11.52
C VAL A 67 -7.82 -27.28 -10.73
N SER A 68 -8.41 -27.07 -9.57
CA SER A 68 -8.23 -25.84 -8.77
C SER A 68 -7.95 -26.18 -7.32
N PHE A 69 -6.96 -25.52 -6.72
CA PHE A 69 -6.60 -25.64 -5.31
C PHE A 69 -6.14 -24.29 -4.78
N GLN A 70 -6.22 -24.11 -3.46
CA GLN A 70 -5.84 -22.86 -2.78
C GLN A 70 -4.50 -22.98 -2.05
N GLU A 71 -3.91 -24.17 -2.03
CA GLU A 71 -2.61 -24.48 -1.45
C GLU A 71 -1.99 -25.66 -2.20
N ILE A 72 -0.66 -25.69 -2.27
CA ILE A 72 0.09 -26.73 -2.97
C ILE A 72 0.65 -27.72 -1.94
N THR A 73 -0.26 -28.51 -1.38
CA THR A 73 0.06 -29.64 -0.48
C THR A 73 -0.32 -30.95 -1.15
N ARG A 74 0.28 -32.06 -0.71
CA ARG A 74 -0.01 -33.40 -1.26
C ARG A 74 -1.51 -33.72 -1.21
N ASP A 75 -2.14 -33.42 -0.08
CA ASP A 75 -3.56 -33.75 0.16
C ASP A 75 -4.49 -32.80 -0.60
N ALA A 76 -4.20 -31.49 -0.63
CA ALA A 76 -4.98 -30.53 -1.41
C ALA A 76 -4.93 -30.83 -2.91
N VAL A 77 -3.75 -31.17 -3.44
CA VAL A 77 -3.60 -31.56 -4.84
C VAL A 77 -4.40 -32.83 -5.13
N LYS A 78 -4.25 -33.90 -4.33
CA LYS A 78 -5.04 -35.14 -4.52
C LYS A 78 -6.54 -34.87 -4.51
N LYS A 79 -7.04 -34.13 -3.51
CA LYS A 79 -8.46 -33.76 -3.39
C LYS A 79 -8.94 -32.94 -4.57
N ALA A 80 -8.10 -32.07 -5.15
CA ALA A 80 -8.44 -31.31 -6.34
C ALA A 80 -8.60 -32.20 -7.58
N PHE A 81 -7.82 -33.28 -7.71
CA PHE A 81 -7.96 -34.25 -8.79
C PHE A 81 -9.18 -35.19 -8.63
N GLU A 82 -9.72 -35.32 -7.42
CA GLU A 82 -10.99 -36.02 -7.18
C GLU A 82 -12.21 -35.17 -7.56
N ASN A 83 -12.06 -33.85 -7.65
CA ASN A 83 -13.13 -32.88 -7.90
C ASN A 83 -12.86 -32.06 -9.16
N LEU A 84 -12.74 -32.74 -10.30
CA LEU A 84 -12.55 -32.11 -11.60
C LEU A 84 -13.78 -31.29 -11.99
N ARG A 85 -13.54 -30.11 -12.58
CA ARG A 85 -14.61 -29.26 -13.11
C ARG A 85 -14.32 -28.79 -14.53
N GLU A 86 -15.33 -28.21 -15.16
CA GLU A 86 -15.20 -27.45 -16.39
C GLU A 86 -14.75 -26.01 -16.09
N PHE A 87 -14.36 -25.29 -17.15
CA PHE A 87 -14.01 -23.88 -17.04
C PHE A 87 -15.27 -23.03 -16.79
N ASP A 88 -15.11 -22.05 -15.93
CA ASP A 88 -16.16 -21.10 -15.59
C ASP A 88 -16.18 -19.97 -16.63
N GLU A 89 -17.09 -20.06 -17.60
CA GLU A 89 -17.27 -19.04 -18.66
C GLU A 89 -17.57 -17.65 -18.08
N LYS A 90 -18.34 -17.62 -16.97
CA LYS A 90 -18.44 -16.57 -15.94
C LYS A 90 -17.17 -15.74 -15.81
N LYS A 91 -16.21 -16.38 -15.15
CA LYS A 91 -14.91 -15.80 -14.80
C LYS A 91 -14.09 -15.40 -16.03
N VAL A 92 -14.16 -16.18 -17.11
CA VAL A 92 -13.45 -15.90 -18.36
C VAL A 92 -13.97 -14.63 -19.03
N GLU A 93 -15.29 -14.52 -19.24
CA GLU A 93 -15.96 -13.33 -19.79
C GLU A 93 -15.61 -12.10 -18.96
N ALA A 94 -15.67 -12.25 -17.65
CA ALA A 94 -15.41 -11.19 -16.71
C ALA A 94 -13.95 -10.73 -16.77
N GLN A 95 -12.97 -11.62 -16.99
CA GLN A 95 -11.57 -11.26 -17.21
C GLN A 95 -11.32 -10.65 -18.60
N ILE A 96 -12.03 -11.12 -19.63
CA ILE A 96 -12.00 -10.51 -20.97
C ILE A 96 -12.50 -9.08 -20.90
N ALA A 97 -13.63 -8.83 -20.24
CA ALA A 97 -14.22 -7.52 -20.03
C ALA A 97 -13.20 -6.54 -19.42
N ARG A 98 -12.55 -6.95 -18.32
CA ARG A 98 -11.49 -6.18 -17.67
C ARG A 98 -10.38 -5.85 -18.65
N ARG A 99 -9.90 -6.85 -19.38
CA ARG A 99 -8.77 -6.71 -20.32
C ARG A 99 -9.10 -5.79 -21.49
N VAL A 100 -10.31 -5.85 -22.01
CA VAL A 100 -10.80 -5.00 -23.09
C VAL A 100 -10.98 -3.57 -22.60
N LEU A 101 -11.59 -3.36 -21.44
CA LEU A 101 -11.76 -2.04 -20.84
C LEU A 101 -10.41 -1.34 -20.63
N ASP A 102 -9.45 -2.03 -20.00
CA ASP A 102 -8.10 -1.49 -19.80
C ASP A 102 -7.38 -1.22 -21.14
N ARG A 103 -7.63 -2.06 -22.16
CA ARG A 103 -7.09 -1.86 -23.51
C ARG A 103 -7.68 -0.62 -24.17
N ILE A 104 -8.99 -0.39 -24.08
CA ILE A 104 -9.65 0.77 -24.66
C ILE A 104 -9.06 2.05 -24.07
N VAL A 105 -9.04 2.18 -22.74
CA VAL A 105 -8.50 3.37 -22.05
C VAL A 105 -7.03 3.56 -22.39
N GLY A 106 -6.21 2.53 -22.19
CA GLY A 106 -4.77 2.64 -22.38
C GLY A 106 -4.37 2.93 -23.82
N TYR A 107 -5.02 2.28 -24.80
CA TYR A 107 -4.65 2.41 -26.22
C TYR A 107 -5.23 3.65 -26.89
N LYS A 108 -6.24 4.30 -26.31
CA LYS A 108 -6.82 5.55 -26.82
C LYS A 108 -6.24 6.79 -26.15
N ILE A 109 -6.08 6.79 -24.82
CA ILE A 109 -5.52 7.95 -24.10
C ILE A 109 -3.99 8.03 -24.26
N SER A 110 -3.25 6.92 -24.23
CA SER A 110 -1.77 7.00 -24.28
C SER A 110 -1.24 7.67 -25.57
N PRO A 111 -1.75 7.37 -26.78
CA PRO A 111 -1.35 8.09 -27.99
C PRO A 111 -1.71 9.58 -27.97
N LEU A 112 -2.84 9.95 -27.37
CA LEU A 112 -3.21 11.35 -27.17
C LEU A 112 -2.16 12.05 -26.30
N LEU A 113 -1.81 11.47 -25.14
CA LEU A 113 -0.75 11.98 -24.28
C LEU A 113 0.60 12.07 -25.01
N TRP A 114 0.91 11.13 -25.90
CA TRP A 114 2.14 11.18 -26.69
C TRP A 114 2.19 12.34 -27.67
N ARG A 115 1.06 12.65 -28.31
CA ARG A 115 0.95 13.75 -29.26
C ARG A 115 0.95 15.11 -28.56
N LYS A 116 0.26 15.21 -27.42
CA LYS A 116 -0.01 16.49 -26.73
C LYS A 116 0.99 16.83 -25.63
N VAL A 117 1.58 15.83 -24.95
CA VAL A 117 2.48 16.04 -23.81
C VAL A 117 3.88 15.48 -24.07
N GLY A 118 4.01 14.16 -24.26
CA GLY A 118 5.33 13.52 -24.35
C GLY A 118 5.32 12.03 -24.61
N SER A 119 6.40 11.52 -25.20
CA SER A 119 6.49 10.09 -25.57
C SER A 119 6.50 9.15 -24.35
N ARG A 120 5.98 7.93 -24.52
CA ARG A 120 6.04 6.81 -23.54
C ARG A 120 5.24 7.00 -22.24
N LEU A 121 4.36 7.98 -22.22
CA LEU A 121 3.34 8.14 -21.18
C LEU A 121 2.30 7.02 -21.26
N SER A 122 1.64 6.73 -20.16
CA SER A 122 0.50 5.83 -20.13
C SER A 122 -0.60 6.36 -19.23
N ALA A 123 -1.84 6.16 -19.64
CA ALA A 123 -3.00 6.30 -18.78
C ALA A 123 -3.70 4.94 -18.69
N GLY A 124 -4.39 4.73 -17.58
CA GLY A 124 -5.24 3.57 -17.34
C GLY A 124 -6.21 3.92 -16.23
N ARG A 125 -7.42 3.36 -16.27
CA ARG A 125 -8.50 3.71 -15.33
C ARG A 125 -8.02 3.68 -13.87
N VAL A 126 -7.56 2.52 -13.41
CA VAL A 126 -7.12 2.31 -12.03
C VAL A 126 -5.80 3.04 -11.71
N GLN A 127 -4.84 3.01 -12.63
CA GLN A 127 -3.54 3.67 -12.47
C GLN A 127 -3.67 5.19 -12.28
N SER A 128 -4.53 5.83 -13.08
CA SER A 128 -4.64 7.29 -13.10
C SER A 128 -5.37 7.80 -11.86
N VAL A 129 -6.38 7.07 -11.37
CA VAL A 129 -7.03 7.39 -10.09
C VAL A 129 -6.07 7.21 -8.92
N ALA A 130 -5.26 6.14 -8.91
CA ALA A 130 -4.23 5.99 -7.87
C ALA A 130 -3.19 7.13 -7.90
N LEU A 131 -2.83 7.65 -9.09
CA LEU A 131 -2.00 8.84 -9.21
C LEU A 131 -2.70 10.08 -8.64
N ARG A 132 -3.99 10.25 -8.93
CA ARG A 132 -4.82 11.35 -8.43
C ARG A 132 -4.83 11.40 -6.90
N ILE A 133 -5.07 10.26 -6.24
CA ILE A 133 -5.04 10.16 -4.77
C ILE A 133 -3.70 10.66 -4.20
N ILE A 134 -2.58 10.32 -4.85
CA ILE A 134 -1.25 10.77 -4.42
C ILE A 134 -1.05 12.27 -4.68
N VAL A 135 -1.52 12.79 -5.81
CA VAL A 135 -1.41 14.21 -6.17
C VAL A 135 -2.26 15.08 -5.25
N GLU A 136 -3.51 14.69 -4.97
CA GLU A 136 -4.40 15.39 -4.03
C GLU A 136 -3.80 15.42 -2.62
N ARG A 137 -3.20 14.32 -2.14
CA ARG A 137 -2.44 14.34 -0.87
C ARG A 137 -1.27 15.32 -0.88
N GLU A 138 -0.53 15.43 -1.99
CA GLU A 138 0.57 16.41 -2.07
C GLU A 138 0.03 17.85 -2.09
N GLN A 139 -1.12 18.08 -2.72
CA GLN A 139 -1.81 19.37 -2.68
C GLN A 139 -2.29 19.71 -1.26
N GLU A 140 -2.87 18.76 -0.52
CA GLU A 140 -3.21 18.91 0.91
C GLU A 140 -1.99 19.30 1.75
N ILE A 141 -0.85 18.63 1.53
CA ILE A 141 0.40 18.93 2.25
C ILE A 141 0.90 20.34 1.92
N ASN A 142 0.88 20.74 0.64
CA ASN A 142 1.38 22.05 0.21
C ASN A 142 0.47 23.21 0.64
N ALA A 143 -0.85 22.97 0.71
CA ALA A 143 -1.83 23.96 1.16
C ALA A 143 -1.96 24.02 2.70
N PHE A 144 -1.33 23.11 3.42
CA PHE A 144 -1.43 23.02 4.87
C PHE A 144 -0.70 24.17 5.56
N ILE A 145 -1.44 24.91 6.39
CA ILE A 145 -0.89 25.96 7.24
C ILE A 145 -0.84 25.40 8.67
N PRO A 146 0.35 25.18 9.25
CA PRO A 146 0.48 24.72 10.64
C PRO A 146 -0.22 25.67 11.60
N LYS A 147 -1.07 25.12 12.47
CA LYS A 147 -1.69 25.83 13.58
C LYS A 147 -0.91 25.51 14.85
N GLU A 148 -0.55 26.56 15.56
CA GLU A 148 0.00 26.47 16.91
C GLU A 148 -1.04 25.88 17.86
N TYR A 149 -0.59 25.05 18.78
CA TYR A 149 -1.36 24.65 19.95
C TYR A 149 -0.43 24.32 21.12
N TRP A 150 -0.94 24.43 22.33
CA TRP A 150 -0.18 24.17 23.54
C TRP A 150 -0.75 23.00 24.32
N GLN A 151 0.14 22.25 24.95
CA GLN A 151 -0.21 21.23 25.94
C GLN A 151 0.45 21.60 27.26
N ILE A 152 -0.28 21.47 28.36
CA ILE A 152 0.24 21.71 29.69
C ILE A 152 0.28 20.38 30.43
N ALA A 153 1.46 20.01 30.91
CA ALA A 153 1.64 18.93 31.87
C ALA A 153 2.03 19.51 33.23
N ALA A 154 1.78 18.78 34.30
CA ALA A 154 2.23 19.11 35.65
C ALA A 154 2.88 17.88 36.29
N ASP A 155 4.05 18.08 36.87
CA ASP A 155 4.73 17.10 37.71
C ASP A 155 4.24 17.26 39.14
N LEU A 156 3.53 16.26 39.62
CA LEU A 156 2.81 16.31 40.87
C LEU A 156 3.38 15.29 41.86
N LYS A 157 3.57 15.72 43.10
CA LYS A 157 4.14 14.92 44.18
C LYS A 157 3.20 14.90 45.38
N LYS A 158 3.05 13.73 46.02
CA LYS A 158 2.33 13.61 47.29
C LYS A 158 3.31 13.72 48.45
N ASP A 159 2.94 14.46 49.50
CA ASP A 159 3.75 14.54 50.72
C ASP A 159 4.04 13.16 51.32
N GLY A 160 5.30 12.95 51.71
CA GLY A 160 5.76 11.69 52.30
C GLY A 160 6.09 10.59 51.28
N TYR A 161 5.96 10.86 49.98
CA TYR A 161 6.31 9.93 48.91
C TYR A 161 7.23 10.59 47.89
N ASP A 162 8.23 9.87 47.40
CA ASP A 162 9.21 10.42 46.45
C ASP A 162 8.79 10.31 44.97
N GLU A 163 7.68 9.62 44.69
CA GLU A 163 7.19 9.43 43.33
C GLU A 163 6.57 10.71 42.75
N ILE A 164 7.01 11.07 41.54
CA ILE A 164 6.45 12.17 40.76
C ILE A 164 5.52 11.57 39.71
N VAL A 165 4.30 12.10 39.65
CA VAL A 165 3.30 11.73 38.65
C VAL A 165 3.12 12.89 37.68
N GLU A 166 3.50 12.68 36.42
CA GLU A 166 3.20 13.62 35.35
C GLU A 166 1.73 13.48 34.93
N ALA A 167 0.96 14.54 35.11
CA ALA A 167 -0.44 14.63 34.70
C ALA A 167 -0.61 15.66 33.57
N SER A 168 -1.44 15.34 32.57
CA SER A 168 -1.71 16.24 31.45
C SER A 168 -3.03 16.98 31.65
N LEU A 169 -3.08 18.27 31.31
CA LEU A 169 -4.30 19.07 31.33
C LEU A 169 -5.29 18.52 30.28
N GLU A 170 -6.51 18.19 30.69
CA GLU A 170 -7.52 17.61 29.81
C GLU A 170 -8.73 18.53 29.60
N LYS A 171 -9.17 19.25 30.65
CA LYS A 171 -10.45 19.97 30.65
C LYS A 171 -10.40 21.29 31.42
N VAL A 172 -11.35 22.16 31.08
CA VAL A 172 -11.73 23.37 31.82
C VAL A 172 -13.24 23.39 31.98
N ASP A 173 -13.74 23.62 33.20
CA ASP A 173 -15.18 23.67 33.50
C ASP A 173 -15.96 22.42 33.01
N GLY A 174 -15.29 21.26 32.98
CA GLY A 174 -15.87 19.97 32.55
C GLY A 174 -15.78 19.68 31.05
N GLU A 175 -15.42 20.67 30.23
CA GLU A 175 -15.27 20.55 28.77
C GLU A 175 -13.81 20.37 28.36
N LYS A 176 -13.57 19.69 27.23
CA LYS A 176 -12.20 19.51 26.71
C LYS A 176 -11.57 20.86 26.40
N ILE A 177 -10.40 21.12 26.94
CA ILE A 177 -9.66 22.37 26.69
C ILE A 177 -8.78 22.24 25.45
N GLU A 178 -8.73 23.31 24.66
CA GLU A 178 -7.78 23.48 23.55
C GLU A 178 -7.10 24.84 23.71
N LEU A 179 -5.76 24.85 23.75
CA LEU A 179 -4.95 26.05 23.92
C LEU A 179 -4.30 26.37 22.57
N ASN A 180 -4.66 27.50 21.96
CA ASN A 180 -4.33 27.79 20.57
C ASN A 180 -3.09 28.68 20.40
N ASN A 181 -2.57 29.24 21.49
CA ASN A 181 -1.43 30.17 21.47
C ASN A 181 -0.77 30.26 22.84
N GLU A 182 0.42 30.88 22.86
CA GLU A 182 1.21 31.08 24.08
C GLU A 182 0.45 31.89 25.15
N GLN A 183 -0.29 32.93 24.77
CA GLN A 183 -0.99 33.79 25.74
C GLN A 183 -2.04 33.01 26.54
N GLU A 184 -2.82 32.16 25.87
CA GLU A 184 -3.77 31.24 26.51
C GLU A 184 -3.05 30.28 27.46
N ALA A 185 -1.95 29.67 27.02
CA ALA A 185 -1.17 28.76 27.83
C ALA A 185 -0.56 29.44 29.06
N THR A 186 0.06 30.61 28.91
CA THR A 186 0.61 31.40 30.02
C THR A 186 -0.46 31.80 31.02
N ALA A 187 -1.63 32.25 30.56
CA ALA A 187 -2.75 32.57 31.44
C ALA A 187 -3.23 31.37 32.26
N VAL A 188 -3.24 30.17 31.66
CA VAL A 188 -3.53 28.93 32.40
C VAL A 188 -2.43 28.61 33.40
N VAL A 189 -1.15 28.67 33.00
CA VAL A 189 -0.01 28.40 33.88
C VAL A 189 0.00 29.34 35.09
N ASP A 190 -0.19 30.64 34.88
CA ASP A 190 -0.20 31.63 35.96
C ASP A 190 -1.37 31.42 36.92
N TYR A 191 -2.55 31.07 36.41
CA TYR A 191 -3.68 30.67 37.25
C TYR A 191 -3.34 29.43 38.10
N LEU A 192 -2.74 28.41 37.48
CA LEU A 192 -2.43 27.12 38.13
C LEU A 192 -1.38 27.23 39.24
N LYS A 193 -0.42 28.17 39.15
CA LYS A 193 0.58 28.42 40.21
C LYS A 193 -0.03 28.75 41.57
N GLU A 194 -1.26 29.28 41.59
CA GLU A 194 -1.98 29.67 42.80
C GLU A 194 -3.03 28.63 43.23
N GLN A 195 -3.19 27.52 42.50
CA GLN A 195 -4.19 26.50 42.81
C GLN A 195 -3.60 25.32 43.58
N ALA A 196 -4.41 24.73 44.46
CA ALA A 196 -4.15 23.40 44.98
C ALA A 196 -4.56 22.34 43.95
N PHE A 197 -3.71 21.33 43.77
CA PHE A 197 -4.01 20.16 42.96
C PHE A 197 -4.58 19.07 43.86
N VAL A 198 -5.81 18.65 43.60
CA VAL A 198 -6.55 17.71 44.46
C VAL A 198 -7.03 16.52 43.65
N VAL A 199 -6.73 15.31 44.10
CA VAL A 199 -7.21 14.08 43.45
C VAL A 199 -8.72 13.98 43.61
N THR A 200 -9.47 14.00 42.51
CA THR A 200 -10.94 13.89 42.52
C THR A 200 -11.42 12.46 42.37
N GLY A 201 -10.60 11.59 41.78
CA GLY A 201 -10.94 10.19 41.60
C GLY A 201 -9.80 9.36 41.03
N ILE A 202 -9.80 8.09 41.37
CA ILE A 202 -8.95 7.07 40.77
C ILE A 202 -9.87 5.99 40.25
N SER A 203 -9.76 5.68 38.97
CA SER A 203 -10.56 4.65 38.30
C SER A 203 -9.66 3.55 37.78
N GLU A 204 -10.15 2.32 37.86
CA GLU A 204 -9.50 1.14 37.34
C GLU A 204 -10.49 0.39 36.44
N ARG A 205 -10.02 -0.07 35.29
CA ARG A 205 -10.80 -0.90 34.39
C ARG A 205 -9.92 -1.91 33.66
N GLU A 206 -10.49 -3.07 33.38
CA GLU A 206 -9.89 -4.01 32.43
C GLU A 206 -10.25 -3.63 31.00
N VAL A 207 -9.23 -3.58 30.13
CA VAL A 207 -9.38 -3.37 28.70
C VAL A 207 -8.93 -4.61 27.96
N LYS A 208 -9.87 -5.24 27.24
CA LYS A 208 -9.59 -6.42 26.40
C LYS A 208 -9.28 -5.97 24.98
N ARG A 209 -8.11 -6.35 24.48
CA ARG A 209 -7.69 -6.10 23.10
C ARG A 209 -7.79 -7.38 22.29
N LYS A 210 -8.68 -7.38 21.29
CA LYS A 210 -8.92 -8.53 20.43
C LYS A 210 -7.80 -8.66 19.38
N PRO A 211 -7.44 -9.89 18.98
CA PRO A 211 -6.52 -10.08 17.86
C PRO A 211 -7.11 -9.57 16.55
N SER A 212 -6.23 -9.20 15.62
CA SER A 212 -6.59 -8.82 14.26
C SER A 212 -7.05 -10.04 13.44
N PRO A 213 -7.85 -9.85 12.37
CA PRO A 213 -8.20 -10.91 11.42
C PRO A 213 -6.96 -11.60 10.80
N PRO A 214 -7.12 -12.81 10.23
CA PRO A 214 -6.08 -13.40 9.40
C PRO A 214 -5.80 -12.52 8.18
N LEU A 215 -4.64 -12.71 7.55
CA LEU A 215 -4.20 -11.83 6.48
C LEU A 215 -4.95 -12.08 5.18
N ILE A 216 -5.28 -10.98 4.51
CA ILE A 216 -5.65 -10.94 3.09
C ILE A 216 -4.53 -10.22 2.33
N THR A 217 -4.65 -10.10 1.00
CA THR A 217 -3.58 -9.50 0.19
C THR A 217 -3.25 -8.06 0.59
N SER A 218 -4.27 -7.24 0.86
CA SER A 218 -4.12 -5.85 1.26
C SER A 218 -3.43 -5.73 2.63
N THR A 219 -3.91 -6.45 3.64
CA THR A 219 -3.34 -6.42 4.99
C THR A 219 -1.96 -7.06 5.05
N MET A 220 -1.69 -8.11 4.26
CA MET A 220 -0.35 -8.69 4.13
C MET A 220 0.64 -7.66 3.56
N GLN A 221 0.26 -6.91 2.51
CA GLN A 221 1.12 -5.86 1.96
C GLN A 221 1.35 -4.72 2.96
N GLN A 222 0.31 -4.33 3.73
CA GLN A 222 0.42 -3.31 4.78
C GLN A 222 1.37 -3.74 5.91
N GLU A 223 1.16 -4.94 6.47
CA GLU A 223 1.97 -5.49 7.56
C GLU A 223 3.43 -5.72 7.12
N ALA A 224 3.64 -6.27 5.92
CA ALA A 224 4.98 -6.47 5.37
C ALA A 224 5.72 -5.14 5.14
N PHE A 225 5.03 -4.06 4.77
CA PHE A 225 5.65 -2.75 4.69
C PHE A 225 5.96 -2.18 6.08
N ASN A 226 5.01 -2.24 7.01
CA ASN A 226 5.16 -1.63 8.33
C ASN A 226 6.24 -2.34 9.17
N LYS A 227 6.23 -3.67 9.19
CA LYS A 227 7.13 -4.51 9.99
C LYS A 227 8.42 -4.87 9.26
N LEU A 228 8.33 -5.27 7.99
CA LEU A 228 9.48 -5.82 7.25
C LEU A 228 10.14 -4.81 6.29
N LYS A 229 9.53 -3.63 6.10
CA LYS A 229 9.93 -2.61 5.11
C LYS A 229 9.92 -3.12 3.67
N PHE A 230 9.08 -4.11 3.37
CA PHE A 230 8.90 -4.62 2.00
C PHE A 230 7.89 -3.76 1.24
N ASN A 231 8.23 -3.35 0.02
CA ASN A 231 7.25 -2.73 -0.87
C ASN A 231 6.28 -3.79 -1.43
N SER A 232 5.12 -3.36 -1.93
CA SER A 232 4.06 -4.26 -2.39
C SER A 232 4.53 -5.28 -3.42
N ASN A 233 5.39 -4.89 -4.36
CA ASN A 233 5.91 -5.80 -5.39
C ASN A 233 6.83 -6.87 -4.79
N LYS A 234 7.71 -6.50 -3.86
CA LYS A 234 8.57 -7.45 -3.16
C LYS A 234 7.75 -8.43 -2.31
N THR A 235 6.75 -7.93 -1.58
CA THR A 235 5.85 -8.79 -0.79
C THR A 235 5.14 -9.81 -1.66
N MET A 236 4.53 -9.40 -2.78
CA MET A 236 3.82 -10.33 -3.66
C MET A 236 4.75 -11.35 -4.34
N MET A 237 5.98 -10.94 -4.70
CA MET A 237 6.98 -11.85 -5.27
C MET A 237 7.38 -12.94 -4.27
N ILE A 238 7.63 -12.58 -3.01
CA ILE A 238 8.00 -13.54 -1.95
C ILE A 238 6.80 -14.43 -1.63
N ALA A 239 5.60 -13.87 -1.51
CA ALA A 239 4.39 -14.64 -1.27
C ALA A 239 4.11 -15.66 -2.38
N GLN A 240 4.34 -15.30 -3.66
CA GLN A 240 4.26 -16.23 -4.78
C GLN A 240 5.22 -17.41 -4.59
N GLN A 241 6.48 -17.15 -4.23
CA GLN A 241 7.47 -18.21 -3.99
C GLN A 241 7.06 -19.13 -2.84
N LEU A 242 6.55 -18.57 -1.74
CA LEU A 242 6.05 -19.34 -0.61
C LEU A 242 4.83 -20.20 -0.99
N TYR A 243 3.95 -19.71 -1.87
CA TYR A 243 2.79 -20.45 -2.37
C TYR A 243 3.17 -21.56 -3.36
N GLU A 244 4.01 -21.26 -4.37
CA GLU A 244 4.50 -22.22 -5.37
C GLU A 244 5.35 -23.32 -4.74
N GLY A 245 6.00 -23.01 -3.63
CA GLY A 245 6.64 -23.94 -2.72
C GLY A 245 8.14 -23.84 -2.70
N VAL A 246 8.70 -24.42 -1.64
CA VAL A 246 10.15 -24.52 -1.40
C VAL A 246 10.50 -25.95 -1.02
N ASP A 247 11.75 -26.37 -1.27
CA ASP A 247 12.26 -27.65 -0.80
C ASP A 247 12.55 -27.54 0.71
N VAL A 248 11.69 -28.17 1.52
CA VAL A 248 11.81 -28.20 2.99
C VAL A 248 12.57 -29.42 3.51
N GLY A 249 13.41 -30.01 2.67
CA GLY A 249 14.13 -31.25 2.96
C GLY A 249 13.29 -32.50 2.64
N GLY A 250 13.97 -33.61 2.34
CA GLY A 250 13.31 -34.83 1.88
C GLY A 250 13.04 -34.88 0.37
N GLY A 251 13.44 -33.85 -0.38
CA GLY A 251 13.38 -33.81 -1.84
C GLY A 251 12.00 -33.48 -2.43
N GLU A 252 11.02 -33.13 -1.58
CA GLU A 252 9.68 -32.70 -2.00
C GLU A 252 9.55 -31.17 -1.85
N THR A 253 9.03 -30.52 -2.89
CA THR A 253 8.66 -29.10 -2.86
C THR A 253 7.23 -28.95 -2.34
N VAL A 254 7.04 -28.15 -1.30
CA VAL A 254 5.73 -27.94 -0.67
C VAL A 254 5.41 -26.45 -0.61
N GLY A 255 4.17 -26.09 -0.95
CA GLY A 255 3.63 -24.74 -0.75
C GLY A 255 3.50 -24.45 0.73
N LEU A 256 4.19 -23.42 1.22
CA LEU A 256 4.22 -23.05 2.64
C LEU A 256 3.01 -22.21 3.06
N ILE A 257 2.38 -21.50 2.14
CA ILE A 257 1.21 -20.66 2.40
C ILE A 257 0.08 -20.95 1.41
N THR A 258 -1.14 -20.58 1.80
CA THR A 258 -2.29 -20.52 0.89
C THR A 258 -2.15 -19.41 -0.15
N TYR A 259 -3.01 -19.41 -1.15
CA TYR A 259 -2.99 -18.47 -2.26
C TYR A 259 -3.02 -17.02 -1.80
N MET A 260 -2.02 -16.24 -2.23
CA MET A 260 -1.74 -14.90 -1.71
C MET A 260 -2.56 -13.76 -2.34
N ARG A 261 -3.43 -14.06 -3.34
CA ARG A 261 -4.35 -13.10 -3.95
C ARG A 261 -5.78 -13.43 -3.50
N THR A 262 -6.15 -12.87 -2.36
CA THR A 262 -7.42 -13.10 -1.67
C THR A 262 -7.83 -11.82 -0.95
N ASP A 263 -9.12 -11.55 -0.93
CA ASP A 263 -9.79 -10.51 -0.15
C ASP A 263 -10.66 -11.10 0.97
N SER A 264 -10.55 -12.41 1.19
CA SER A 264 -11.37 -13.17 2.12
C SER A 264 -10.60 -13.50 3.39
N VAL A 265 -11.19 -13.16 4.55
CA VAL A 265 -10.67 -13.53 5.87
C VAL A 265 -11.18 -14.91 6.33
N ASN A 266 -11.88 -15.65 5.46
CA ASN A 266 -12.43 -16.95 5.78
C ASN A 266 -11.33 -17.97 6.04
N LEU A 267 -11.59 -18.89 6.97
CA LEU A 267 -10.72 -20.01 7.31
C LEU A 267 -11.55 -21.29 7.20
N SER A 268 -10.97 -22.33 6.59
CA SER A 268 -11.62 -23.64 6.49
C SER A 268 -11.80 -24.27 7.87
N ALA A 269 -12.84 -25.09 8.04
CA ALA A 269 -13.08 -25.80 9.30
C ALA A 269 -11.86 -26.63 9.75
N GLU A 270 -11.18 -27.27 8.78
CA GLU A 270 -9.95 -28.03 9.00
C GLU A 270 -8.80 -27.15 9.51
N SER A 271 -8.58 -25.98 8.91
CA SER A 271 -7.53 -25.05 9.38
C SER A 271 -7.81 -24.51 10.78
N ILE A 272 -9.09 -24.24 11.10
CA ILE A 272 -9.54 -23.81 12.44
C ILE A 272 -9.26 -24.90 13.47
N GLU A 273 -9.57 -26.16 13.16
CA GLU A 273 -9.29 -27.28 14.06
C GLU A 273 -7.78 -27.43 14.30
N LYS A 274 -6.98 -27.43 13.23
CA LYS A 274 -5.51 -27.51 13.30
C LYS A 274 -4.91 -26.41 14.16
N VAL A 275 -5.31 -25.15 13.98
CA VAL A 275 -4.76 -24.02 14.75
C VAL A 275 -5.22 -24.03 16.20
N ARG A 276 -6.44 -24.47 16.50
CA ARG A 276 -6.92 -24.62 17.88
C ARG A 276 -6.11 -25.68 18.63
N ASN A 277 -5.89 -26.84 18.01
CA ASN A 277 -5.05 -27.91 18.57
C ASN A 277 -3.61 -27.41 18.77
N HIS A 278 -3.06 -26.67 17.80
CA HIS A 278 -1.74 -26.06 17.94
C HIS A 278 -1.67 -25.08 19.13
N ILE A 279 -2.68 -24.21 19.29
CA ILE A 279 -2.75 -23.24 20.40
C ILE A 279 -2.80 -23.98 21.74
N GLN A 280 -3.66 -24.99 21.86
CA GLN A 280 -3.81 -25.79 23.08
C GLN A 280 -2.50 -26.50 23.45
N ASN A 281 -1.84 -27.14 22.48
CA ASN A 281 -0.64 -27.93 22.72
C ASN A 281 0.60 -27.07 22.99
N LYS A 282 0.76 -25.93 22.30
CA LYS A 282 1.96 -25.09 22.39
C LYS A 282 1.86 -23.99 23.45
N TYR A 283 0.69 -23.38 23.63
CA TYR A 283 0.50 -22.22 24.51
C TYR A 283 -0.34 -22.57 25.75
N GLY A 284 -1.22 -23.57 25.64
CA GLY A 284 -2.08 -24.04 26.74
C GLY A 284 -3.52 -23.55 26.66
N GLU A 285 -4.40 -24.19 27.42
CA GLU A 285 -5.85 -23.97 27.40
C GLU A 285 -6.26 -22.52 27.65
N LYS A 286 -5.54 -21.80 28.54
CA LYS A 286 -5.82 -20.39 28.86
C LYS A 286 -5.72 -19.44 27.65
N TYR A 287 -5.02 -19.83 26.58
CA TYR A 287 -4.87 -19.03 25.37
C TYR A 287 -5.90 -19.38 24.28
N LEU A 288 -6.62 -20.48 24.45
CA LEU A 288 -7.58 -20.99 23.48
C LEU A 288 -8.97 -20.39 23.77
N PRO A 289 -9.60 -19.69 22.81
CA PRO A 289 -10.99 -19.26 22.94
C PRO A 289 -11.94 -20.46 23.02
N GLU A 290 -12.98 -20.35 23.86
CA GLU A 290 -14.03 -21.38 23.99
C GLU A 290 -14.62 -21.75 22.62
N LYS A 291 -14.93 -20.75 21.79
CA LYS A 291 -15.40 -20.90 20.41
C LYS A 291 -14.41 -20.28 19.43
N PRO A 292 -14.30 -20.82 18.18
CA PRO A 292 -13.45 -20.22 17.16
C PRO A 292 -13.78 -18.75 16.92
N ASN A 293 -12.75 -17.92 16.77
CA ASN A 293 -12.92 -16.50 16.43
C ASN A 293 -13.40 -16.40 14.98
N LYS A 294 -14.50 -15.66 14.74
CA LYS A 294 -15.05 -15.42 13.41
C LYS A 294 -14.77 -13.99 12.97
N TYR A 295 -14.29 -13.85 11.75
CA TYR A 295 -14.06 -12.57 11.08
C TYR A 295 -14.95 -12.47 9.85
N LYS A 296 -15.36 -11.25 9.50
CA LYS A 296 -16.28 -11.01 8.39
C LYS A 296 -15.55 -10.29 7.26
N SER A 297 -15.62 -10.86 6.05
CA SER A 297 -15.12 -10.21 4.84
C SER A 297 -15.99 -9.00 4.45
N LYS A 298 -15.45 -8.11 3.61
CA LYS A 298 -16.25 -7.04 3.01
C LYS A 298 -17.33 -7.66 2.11
N LYS A 299 -18.48 -6.96 1.94
CA LYS A 299 -19.59 -7.45 1.09
C LYS A 299 -19.18 -7.72 -0.37
N SER A 300 -18.18 -7.00 -0.86
CA SER A 300 -17.64 -7.12 -2.21
C SER A 300 -16.53 -8.16 -2.35
N ALA A 301 -16.20 -8.89 -1.28
CA ALA A 301 -15.09 -9.85 -1.30
C ALA A 301 -15.47 -11.11 -2.08
N GLN A 302 -14.51 -11.66 -2.82
CA GLN A 302 -14.64 -12.94 -3.49
C GLN A 302 -14.49 -14.07 -2.46
N GLU A 303 -15.56 -14.34 -1.69
CA GLU A 303 -15.58 -15.27 -0.53
C GLU A 303 -15.23 -16.73 -0.87
N ALA A 304 -15.06 -17.08 -2.15
CA ALA A 304 -14.59 -18.38 -2.60
C ALA A 304 -13.13 -18.68 -2.21
N HIS A 305 -12.36 -17.69 -1.78
CA HIS A 305 -10.97 -17.83 -1.34
C HIS A 305 -10.85 -17.93 0.19
N GLU A 306 -9.80 -18.60 0.66
CA GLU A 306 -9.38 -18.61 2.06
C GLU A 306 -8.42 -17.44 2.33
N ALA A 307 -8.24 -17.09 3.61
CA ALA A 307 -7.21 -16.15 4.04
C ALA A 307 -5.80 -16.69 3.76
N ILE A 308 -4.82 -15.77 3.77
CA ILE A 308 -3.40 -16.09 3.67
C ILE A 308 -2.93 -16.65 5.01
N ARG A 309 -2.61 -17.95 5.04
CA ARG A 309 -2.17 -18.69 6.22
C ARG A 309 -1.11 -19.72 5.86
N PRO A 310 -0.35 -20.27 6.82
CA PRO A 310 0.46 -21.46 6.61
C PRO A 310 -0.40 -22.65 6.17
N THR A 311 0.16 -23.51 5.33
CA THR A 311 -0.45 -24.77 4.91
C THR A 311 -0.31 -25.86 5.97
N ASP A 312 0.79 -25.83 6.72
CA ASP A 312 1.07 -26.76 7.81
C ASP A 312 1.68 -26.03 9.02
N LEU A 313 1.03 -26.15 10.18
CA LEU A 313 1.49 -25.54 11.44
C LEU A 313 2.66 -26.29 12.08
N ALA A 314 2.94 -27.53 11.65
CA ALA A 314 4.14 -28.27 12.06
C ALA A 314 5.41 -27.65 11.47
N LEU A 315 5.33 -26.98 10.32
CA LEU A 315 6.41 -26.19 9.73
C LEU A 315 6.53 -24.84 10.46
N THR A 316 6.97 -24.84 11.72
CA THR A 316 7.14 -23.60 12.48
C THR A 316 8.17 -22.68 11.81
N PRO A 317 8.14 -21.36 12.08
CA PRO A 317 9.13 -20.43 11.53
C PRO A 317 10.57 -20.91 11.76
N GLU A 318 10.88 -21.47 12.95
CA GLU A 318 12.22 -21.97 13.28
C GLU A 318 12.67 -23.16 12.42
N ILE A 319 11.72 -23.99 11.97
CA ILE A 319 12.00 -25.09 11.05
C ILE A 319 12.21 -24.55 9.64
N VAL A 320 11.28 -23.72 9.16
CA VAL A 320 11.31 -23.14 7.82
C VAL A 320 12.55 -22.29 7.59
N ALA A 321 13.06 -21.61 8.61
CA ALA A 321 14.27 -20.79 8.56
C ALA A 321 15.52 -21.50 7.99
N LYS A 322 15.55 -22.84 8.04
CA LYS A 322 16.67 -23.65 7.52
C LYS A 322 16.63 -23.84 6.00
N TYR A 323 15.47 -23.63 5.38
CA TYR A 323 15.18 -24.01 3.99
C TYR A 323 14.91 -22.82 3.08
N VAL A 324 14.69 -21.64 3.65
CA VAL A 324 14.27 -20.45 2.89
C VAL A 324 15.24 -19.30 3.07
N GLU A 325 15.21 -18.35 2.13
CA GLU A 325 15.98 -17.12 2.26
C GLU A 325 15.44 -16.23 3.38
N LYS A 326 16.28 -15.31 3.88
CA LYS A 326 15.94 -14.40 4.99
C LYS A 326 14.63 -13.64 4.77
N ASP A 327 14.38 -13.15 3.56
CA ASP A 327 13.17 -12.38 3.27
C ASP A 327 11.92 -13.27 3.15
N GLN A 328 12.08 -14.51 2.68
CA GLN A 328 11.02 -15.53 2.68
C GLN A 328 10.66 -15.93 4.12
N TYR A 329 11.66 -16.19 4.96
CA TYR A 329 11.48 -16.48 6.39
C TYR A 329 10.66 -15.38 7.08
N LYS A 330 11.06 -14.12 6.91
CA LYS A 330 10.38 -12.98 7.54
C LYS A 330 8.91 -12.88 7.15
N LEU A 331 8.59 -13.06 5.87
CA LEU A 331 7.20 -13.01 5.42
C LEU A 331 6.41 -14.22 5.92
N TYR A 332 7.02 -15.41 5.91
CA TYR A 332 6.40 -16.61 6.44
C TYR A 332 6.10 -16.50 7.94
N GLU A 333 7.06 -16.03 8.75
CA GLU A 333 6.91 -15.79 10.19
C GLU A 333 5.76 -14.81 10.48
N LEU A 334 5.66 -13.72 9.70
CA LEU A 334 4.58 -12.75 9.81
C LEU A 334 3.21 -13.40 9.52
N ILE A 335 3.10 -14.20 8.46
CA ILE A 335 1.88 -14.92 8.08
C ILE A 335 1.50 -15.95 9.16
N TYR A 336 2.49 -16.71 9.64
CA TYR A 336 2.33 -17.73 10.68
C TYR A 336 1.81 -17.10 11.98
N ASN A 337 2.47 -16.04 12.45
CA ASN A 337 2.11 -15.37 13.69
C ASN A 337 0.72 -14.73 13.61
N LYS A 338 0.35 -14.13 12.47
CA LYS A 338 -1.00 -13.59 12.28
C LYS A 338 -2.08 -14.68 12.23
N PHE A 339 -1.83 -15.80 11.57
CA PHE A 339 -2.79 -16.90 11.54
C PHE A 339 -3.02 -17.51 12.92
N VAL A 340 -1.96 -17.80 13.69
CA VAL A 340 -2.11 -18.36 15.04
C VAL A 340 -2.77 -17.36 15.97
N SER A 341 -2.28 -16.12 16.02
CA SER A 341 -2.82 -15.09 16.94
C SER A 341 -4.28 -14.74 16.67
N CYS A 342 -4.75 -14.78 15.42
CA CYS A 342 -6.16 -14.48 15.10
C CYS A 342 -7.15 -15.47 15.76
N GLN A 343 -6.71 -16.66 16.16
CA GLN A 343 -7.52 -17.68 16.84
C GLN A 343 -7.22 -17.80 18.35
N MET A 344 -6.49 -16.84 18.93
CA MET A 344 -6.22 -16.78 20.37
C MET A 344 -7.18 -15.84 21.11
N VAL A 345 -7.19 -15.94 22.44
CA VAL A 345 -7.95 -15.04 23.32
C VAL A 345 -7.38 -13.60 23.33
N PRO A 346 -8.20 -12.58 23.66
CA PRO A 346 -7.75 -11.21 23.81
C PRO A 346 -6.62 -11.05 24.83
N ALA A 347 -5.73 -10.08 24.59
CA ALA A 347 -4.86 -9.56 25.63
C ALA A 347 -5.68 -8.74 26.62
N VAL A 348 -5.34 -8.80 27.91
CA VAL A 348 -6.02 -8.07 28.99
C VAL A 348 -5.04 -7.10 29.63
N TYR A 349 -5.40 -5.83 29.58
CA TYR A 349 -4.68 -4.74 30.23
C TYR A 349 -5.50 -4.22 31.41
N GLU A 350 -4.84 -3.96 32.53
CA GLU A 350 -5.39 -3.12 33.59
C GLU A 350 -5.03 -1.67 33.26
N TYR A 351 -6.05 -0.84 33.12
CA TYR A 351 -5.90 0.59 32.89
C TYR A 351 -6.32 1.33 34.16
N LYS A 352 -5.43 2.19 34.65
CA LYS A 352 -5.68 3.05 35.80
C LYS A 352 -5.60 4.50 35.37
N LYS A 353 -6.55 5.32 35.81
CA LYS A 353 -6.56 6.76 35.56
C LYS A 353 -6.84 7.50 36.87
N MET A 354 -5.96 8.44 37.18
CA MET A 354 -6.12 9.42 38.26
C MET A 354 -6.59 10.74 37.65
N GLU A 355 -7.69 11.27 38.18
CA GLU A 355 -8.26 12.57 37.84
C GLU A 355 -7.93 13.56 38.95
N ILE A 356 -7.43 14.73 38.57
CA ILE A 356 -6.93 15.75 39.49
C ILE A 356 -7.57 17.09 39.13
N ALA A 357 -8.18 17.77 40.09
CA ALA A 357 -8.71 19.12 39.91
C ALA A 357 -7.69 20.16 40.36
N ALA A 358 -7.61 21.27 39.62
CA ALA A 358 -6.86 22.47 39.98
C ALA A 358 -7.74 23.70 39.68
N GLY A 359 -8.54 24.10 40.66
CA GLY A 359 -9.59 25.11 40.47
C GLY A 359 -10.61 24.65 39.41
N LYS A 360 -10.78 25.45 38.35
CA LYS A 360 -11.66 25.12 37.21
C LYS A 360 -11.07 24.11 36.21
N TYR A 361 -9.79 23.78 36.33
CA TYR A 361 -9.09 22.88 35.39
C TYR A 361 -9.06 21.45 35.91
N GLN A 362 -8.98 20.48 34.99
CA GLN A 362 -8.84 19.06 35.31
C GLN A 362 -7.68 18.44 34.54
N PHE A 363 -6.85 17.70 35.27
CA PHE A 363 -5.71 16.95 34.80
C PHE A 363 -5.97 15.44 34.87
N GLY A 364 -5.33 14.70 33.97
CA GLY A 364 -5.36 13.24 33.94
C GLY A 364 -3.96 12.66 33.94
N ALA A 365 -3.71 11.70 34.82
CA ALA A 365 -2.57 10.81 34.75
C ALA A 365 -3.08 9.38 34.53
N SER A 366 -2.52 8.65 33.56
CA SER A 366 -2.96 7.29 33.30
C SER A 366 -1.81 6.33 33.05
N GLY A 367 -1.97 5.12 33.58
CA GLY A 367 -1.06 4.01 33.39
C GLY A 367 -1.78 2.77 32.89
N SER A 368 -1.04 1.88 32.24
CA SER A 368 -1.54 0.59 31.79
C SER A 368 -0.52 -0.51 32.04
N THR A 369 -0.98 -1.63 32.60
CA THR A 369 -0.16 -2.82 32.86
C THR A 369 -0.78 -4.03 32.17
N LEU A 370 0.05 -4.85 31.51
CA LEU A 370 -0.41 -6.08 30.88
C LEU A 370 -0.69 -7.15 31.95
N LYS A 371 -1.96 -7.54 32.13
CA LYS A 371 -2.36 -8.61 33.07
C LYS A 371 -2.29 -9.98 32.42
N PHE A 372 -2.64 -10.05 31.14
CA PHE A 372 -2.56 -11.28 30.37
C PHE A 372 -2.24 -10.97 28.91
N ASP A 373 -1.19 -11.59 28.40
CA ASP A 373 -0.66 -11.38 27.04
C ASP A 373 -1.58 -11.96 25.94
N GLY A 374 -2.34 -13.02 26.21
CA GLY A 374 -3.28 -13.58 25.24
C GLY A 374 -2.61 -13.82 23.88
N TYR A 375 -3.18 -13.28 22.81
CA TYR A 375 -2.61 -13.38 21.45
C TYR A 375 -1.21 -12.75 21.29
N LEU A 376 -0.80 -11.82 22.17
CA LEU A 376 0.53 -11.17 22.14
C LEU A 376 1.68 -12.14 22.50
N ALA A 377 1.36 -13.30 23.07
CA ALA A 377 2.34 -14.37 23.26
C ALA A 377 2.98 -14.83 21.93
N VAL A 378 2.25 -14.64 20.82
CA VAL A 378 2.69 -14.92 19.45
C VAL A 378 3.11 -13.64 18.73
N ASP A 379 2.24 -12.63 18.69
CA ASP A 379 2.51 -11.35 18.01
C ASP A 379 3.16 -10.35 18.98
N ARG A 380 4.39 -10.64 19.40
CA ARG A 380 5.10 -9.84 20.42
C ARG A 380 5.31 -8.38 19.99
N GLU A 381 5.46 -8.15 18.69
CA GLU A 381 5.62 -6.80 18.12
C GLU A 381 4.33 -5.97 18.22
N ALA A 382 3.16 -6.58 18.43
CA ALA A 382 1.90 -5.88 18.67
C ALA A 382 1.73 -5.45 20.14
N ARG A 383 2.68 -5.78 21.02
CA ARG A 383 2.65 -5.36 22.42
C ARG A 383 3.02 -3.88 22.52
N GLU A 384 2.11 -3.09 23.06
CA GLU A 384 2.40 -1.70 23.40
C GLU A 384 3.32 -1.59 24.61
N GLU A 385 4.05 -0.47 24.67
CA GLU A 385 4.84 -0.11 25.85
C GLU A 385 3.92 0.12 27.06
N GLU A 386 4.27 -0.50 28.18
CA GLU A 386 3.54 -0.32 29.44
C GLU A 386 3.98 0.98 30.11
N LYS A 387 3.08 1.97 30.20
CA LYS A 387 3.26 3.11 31.10
C LYS A 387 2.79 2.71 32.49
N LYS A 388 3.70 2.19 33.33
CA LYS A 388 3.38 1.85 34.72
C LYS A 388 3.46 3.10 35.58
N ILE A 389 2.35 3.44 36.23
CA ILE A 389 2.29 4.49 37.24
C ILE A 389 1.74 3.82 38.50
N ASP A 390 2.43 3.96 39.63
CA ASP A 390 1.94 3.42 40.88
C ASP A 390 0.98 4.43 41.53
N PHE A 391 -0.31 4.10 41.50
CA PHE A 391 -1.33 4.91 42.16
C PHE A 391 -1.63 4.45 43.59
N SER A 392 -0.89 3.46 44.15
CA SER A 392 -1.21 2.82 45.42
C SER A 392 -1.15 3.76 46.63
N HIS A 393 -0.38 4.83 46.52
CA HIS A 393 -0.22 5.84 47.57
C HIS A 393 -1.18 7.02 47.44
N PHE A 394 -2.01 7.06 46.38
CA PHE A 394 -2.96 8.13 46.12
C PHE A 394 -4.39 7.71 46.48
N SER A 395 -5.19 8.67 46.89
CA SER A 395 -6.58 8.50 47.29
C SER A 395 -7.37 9.75 46.93
N LYS A 396 -8.69 9.60 46.82
CA LYS A 396 -9.58 10.74 46.62
C LYS A 396 -9.37 11.76 47.75
N ASP A 397 -9.40 13.03 47.39
CA ASP A 397 -9.22 14.20 48.25
C ASP A 397 -7.76 14.43 48.72
N ASP A 398 -6.80 13.63 48.24
CA ASP A 398 -5.37 13.94 48.44
C ASP A 398 -4.99 15.26 47.77
N THR A 399 -4.23 16.07 48.49
CA THR A 399 -3.59 17.29 47.94
C THR A 399 -2.19 16.96 47.44
N LEU A 400 -1.86 17.42 46.24
CA LEU A 400 -0.58 17.21 45.57
C LEU A 400 0.19 18.53 45.46
N HIS A 401 1.49 18.46 45.69
CA HIS A 401 2.42 19.55 45.45
C HIS A 401 2.87 19.54 44.00
N VAL A 402 2.98 20.74 43.44
CA VAL A 402 3.45 20.95 42.09
C VAL A 402 4.97 21.12 42.15
N GLU A 403 5.70 20.20 41.54
CA GLU A 403 7.15 20.33 41.34
C GLU A 403 7.42 21.25 40.14
N GLU A 404 6.69 21.02 39.03
CA GLU A 404 6.84 21.78 37.80
C GLU A 404 5.52 21.81 37.00
N ILE A 405 5.22 22.95 36.35
CA ILE A 405 4.19 23.05 35.30
C ILE A 405 4.92 23.27 33.98
N LYS A 406 4.71 22.35 33.03
CA LYS A 406 5.41 22.28 31.75
C LYS A 406 4.46 22.65 30.60
N PRO A 407 4.37 23.93 30.21
CA PRO A 407 3.73 24.31 28.96
C PRO A 407 4.65 23.92 27.79
N THR A 408 4.13 23.15 26.84
CA THR A 408 4.86 22.72 25.64
C THR A 408 4.14 23.22 24.39
N GLN A 409 4.90 23.92 23.53
CA GLN A 409 4.41 24.41 22.26
C GLN A 409 4.48 23.30 21.22
N HIS A 410 3.40 23.18 20.44
CA HIS A 410 3.29 22.24 19.34
C HIS A 410 2.71 22.93 18.11
N PHE A 411 2.92 22.29 16.95
CA PHE A 411 2.30 22.69 15.71
C PHE A 411 1.63 21.48 15.08
N THR A 412 0.41 21.66 14.58
CA THR A 412 -0.26 20.64 13.79
C THR A 412 0.61 20.28 12.58
N LYS A 413 0.67 19.00 12.20
CA LYS A 413 1.44 18.51 11.05
C LYS A 413 0.51 18.24 9.87
N PRO A 414 0.98 18.41 8.61
CA PRO A 414 0.18 18.04 7.44
C PRO A 414 -0.08 16.53 7.42
N PRO A 415 -1.11 16.07 6.69
CA PRO A 415 -1.34 14.64 6.52
C PRO A 415 -0.09 13.97 5.90
N PRO A 416 0.28 12.76 6.34
CA PRO A 416 1.49 12.10 5.83
C PRO A 416 1.31 11.72 4.35
N ARG A 417 2.40 11.77 3.60
CA ARG A 417 2.45 11.18 2.26
C ARG A 417 2.10 9.69 2.33
N PHE A 418 1.55 9.16 1.24
CA PHE A 418 1.28 7.74 1.16
C PHE A 418 2.57 6.91 1.12
N SER A 419 2.67 5.87 1.92
CA SER A 419 3.51 4.70 1.66
C SER A 419 2.77 3.65 0.82
N ASP A 420 3.43 2.56 0.44
CA ASP A 420 2.76 1.40 -0.16
C ASP A 420 1.63 0.89 0.73
N ALA A 421 1.86 0.78 2.06
CA ALA A 421 0.83 0.33 2.99
C ALA A 421 -0.40 1.23 2.96
N SER A 422 -0.22 2.53 3.19
CA SER A 422 -1.35 3.46 3.26
C SER A 422 -2.05 3.64 1.92
N LEU A 423 -1.33 3.50 0.79
CA LEU A 423 -1.96 3.57 -0.53
C LEU A 423 -2.77 2.30 -0.83
N VAL A 424 -2.23 1.12 -0.52
CA VAL A 424 -2.97 -0.14 -0.64
C VAL A 424 -4.25 -0.08 0.21
N LYS A 425 -4.16 0.44 1.44
CA LYS A 425 -5.31 0.64 2.32
C LYS A 425 -6.35 1.57 1.69
N ALA A 426 -5.94 2.74 1.21
CA ALA A 426 -6.84 3.70 0.57
C ALA A 426 -7.52 3.09 -0.67
N LEU A 427 -6.75 2.44 -1.56
CA LEU A 427 -7.29 1.77 -2.74
C LEU A 427 -8.34 0.69 -2.37
N GLU A 428 -8.10 -0.08 -1.31
CA GLU A 428 -9.04 -1.09 -0.83
C GLU A 428 -10.29 -0.48 -0.16
N GLU A 429 -10.15 0.63 0.57
CA GLU A 429 -11.26 1.35 1.19
C GLU A 429 -12.16 2.00 0.14
N ASP A 430 -11.57 2.56 -0.91
CA ASP A 430 -12.25 3.20 -2.03
C ASP A 430 -12.77 2.22 -3.09
N GLY A 431 -12.53 0.90 -2.93
CA GLY A 431 -12.94 -0.12 -3.89
C GLY A 431 -12.17 -0.09 -5.23
N ILE A 432 -11.04 0.60 -5.27
CA ILE A 432 -10.18 0.76 -6.45
C ILE A 432 -9.18 -0.40 -6.53
N GLY A 433 -9.29 -1.18 -7.60
CA GLY A 433 -8.43 -2.33 -7.82
C GLY A 433 -8.86 -3.55 -7.00
N ARG A 434 -8.01 -4.57 -7.00
CA ARG A 434 -8.25 -5.91 -6.48
C ARG A 434 -6.93 -6.53 -5.99
N PRO A 435 -6.95 -7.62 -5.19
CA PRO A 435 -5.75 -8.35 -4.77
C PRO A 435 -4.67 -8.54 -5.84
N SER A 436 -5.08 -8.83 -7.08
CA SER A 436 -4.18 -9.04 -8.24
C SER A 436 -3.53 -7.76 -8.79
N THR A 437 -3.95 -6.56 -8.35
CA THR A 437 -3.57 -5.30 -8.99
C THR A 437 -2.91 -4.28 -8.09
N TYR A 438 -3.07 -4.32 -6.77
CA TYR A 438 -2.49 -3.31 -5.87
C TYR A 438 -0.98 -3.09 -6.11
N ALA A 439 -0.19 -4.17 -6.09
CA ALA A 439 1.25 -4.10 -6.31
C ALA A 439 1.63 -3.61 -7.72
N SER A 440 0.88 -4.01 -8.75
CA SER A 440 1.17 -3.65 -10.14
C SER A 440 0.79 -2.20 -10.46
N ILE A 441 -0.26 -1.66 -9.85
CA ILE A 441 -0.63 -0.24 -9.92
C ILE A 441 0.53 0.62 -9.41
N ILE A 442 0.97 0.39 -8.17
CA ILE A 442 2.06 1.17 -7.55
C ILE A 442 3.36 1.02 -8.34
N SER A 443 3.71 -0.21 -8.72
CA SER A 443 4.90 -0.49 -9.53
C SER A 443 4.87 0.27 -10.86
N THR A 444 3.70 0.35 -11.50
CA THR A 444 3.54 1.07 -12.77
C THR A 444 3.72 2.57 -12.59
N LEU A 445 3.13 3.18 -11.55
CA LEU A 445 3.30 4.61 -11.27
C LEU A 445 4.78 4.99 -11.09
N VAL A 446 5.53 4.16 -10.35
CA VAL A 446 6.96 4.36 -10.12
C VAL A 446 7.75 4.14 -11.42
N LEU A 447 7.48 3.05 -12.16
CA LEU A 447 8.18 2.74 -13.41
C LEU A 447 7.96 3.80 -14.50
N ARG A 448 6.77 4.41 -14.53
CA ARG A 448 6.39 5.48 -15.45
C ARG A 448 6.87 6.86 -15.02
N ASN A 449 7.54 6.95 -13.88
CA ASN A 449 8.02 8.21 -13.33
C ASN A 449 6.91 9.23 -13.01
N TYR A 450 5.71 8.76 -12.70
CA TYR A 450 4.66 9.64 -12.19
C TYR A 450 4.82 9.90 -10.69
N VAL A 451 5.43 8.93 -10.00
CA VAL A 451 5.67 8.99 -8.56
C VAL A 451 7.10 8.53 -8.29
N LEU A 452 7.74 9.14 -7.28
CA LEU A 452 9.02 8.73 -6.74
C LEU A 452 8.85 8.13 -5.36
N ARG A 453 9.74 7.17 -5.05
CA ARG A 453 9.89 6.65 -3.70
C ARG A 453 10.95 7.48 -2.98
N ASP A 454 10.54 8.15 -1.92
CA ASP A 454 11.41 8.91 -1.03
C ASP A 454 11.25 8.39 0.39
N ARG A 455 12.31 7.78 0.93
CA ARG A 455 12.32 7.11 2.25
C ARG A 455 11.11 6.21 2.54
N GLY A 456 10.60 5.53 1.50
CA GLY A 456 9.45 4.63 1.58
C GLY A 456 8.09 5.27 1.26
N TYR A 457 8.04 6.59 1.16
CA TYR A 457 6.85 7.37 0.80
C TYR A 457 6.80 7.69 -0.69
N LEU A 458 5.59 7.90 -1.18
CA LEU A 458 5.25 8.15 -2.57
C LEU A 458 5.04 9.66 -2.74
N LYS A 459 5.95 10.30 -3.48
CA LYS A 459 5.88 11.72 -3.84
C LYS A 459 5.56 11.84 -5.33
N PRO A 460 4.51 12.58 -5.73
CA PRO A 460 4.24 12.77 -7.16
C PRO A 460 5.37 13.60 -7.80
N THR A 461 5.70 13.29 -9.05
CA THR A 461 6.61 14.12 -9.83
C THR A 461 5.84 15.24 -10.51
N GLU A 462 6.54 16.28 -10.98
CA GLU A 462 5.93 17.29 -11.84
C GLU A 462 5.23 16.68 -13.07
N LEU A 463 5.78 15.59 -13.63
CA LEU A 463 5.13 14.86 -14.71
C LEU A 463 3.84 14.19 -14.23
N GLY A 464 3.87 13.56 -13.05
CA GLY A 464 2.68 12.94 -12.46
C GLY A 464 1.57 13.96 -12.19
N ILE A 465 1.91 15.12 -11.64
CA ILE A 465 0.97 16.22 -11.39
C ILE A 465 0.36 16.70 -12.71
N MET A 466 1.18 17.06 -13.70
CA MET A 466 0.70 17.52 -15.01
C MET A 466 -0.23 16.50 -15.68
N ILE A 467 0.13 15.22 -15.65
CA ILE A 467 -0.70 14.16 -16.25
C ILE A 467 -2.00 13.99 -15.46
N CYS A 468 -1.95 14.07 -14.13
CA CYS A 468 -3.13 14.01 -13.30
C CYS A 468 -4.10 15.16 -13.62
N GLU A 469 -3.61 16.40 -13.61
CA GLU A 469 -4.40 17.60 -13.88
C GLU A 469 -5.06 17.54 -15.27
N LEU A 470 -4.30 17.19 -16.31
CA LEU A 470 -4.83 17.02 -17.65
C LEU A 470 -5.91 15.92 -17.70
N LEU A 471 -5.68 14.78 -17.06
CA LEU A 471 -6.68 13.71 -17.07
C LEU A 471 -7.94 14.10 -16.28
N VAL A 472 -7.81 14.84 -15.17
CA VAL A 472 -8.97 15.34 -14.40
C VAL A 472 -9.79 16.32 -15.23
N GLU A 473 -9.13 17.20 -15.99
CA GLU A 473 -9.79 18.20 -16.83
C GLU A 473 -10.56 17.58 -18.00
N TYR A 474 -9.96 16.61 -18.71
CA TYR A 474 -10.50 16.08 -19.96
C TYR A 474 -11.19 14.72 -19.86
N PHE A 475 -10.96 13.96 -18.78
CA PHE A 475 -11.49 12.61 -18.58
C PHE A 475 -12.06 12.44 -17.16
N ALA A 476 -12.87 13.42 -16.73
CA ALA A 476 -13.39 13.51 -15.36
C ALA A 476 -14.07 12.22 -14.88
N LYS A 477 -14.84 11.54 -15.76
CA LYS A 477 -15.52 10.30 -15.38
C LYS A 477 -14.55 9.15 -15.13
N ILE A 478 -13.50 9.01 -15.95
CA ILE A 478 -12.46 8.00 -15.74
C ILE A 478 -11.63 8.29 -14.49
N MET A 479 -11.43 9.56 -14.18
CA MET A 479 -10.68 10.02 -13.01
C MET A 479 -11.50 10.00 -11.71
N ASP A 480 -12.80 9.72 -11.80
CA ASP A 480 -13.67 9.59 -10.64
C ASP A 480 -13.43 8.26 -9.90
N VAL A 481 -13.28 8.38 -8.58
CA VAL A 481 -13.04 7.25 -7.66
C VAL A 481 -14.26 6.33 -7.64
N GLY A 482 -15.46 6.90 -7.52
CA GLY A 482 -16.71 6.15 -7.45
C GLY A 482 -16.99 5.35 -8.73
N PHE A 483 -16.80 5.98 -9.89
CA PHE A 483 -16.93 5.32 -11.19
C PHE A 483 -15.92 4.18 -11.35
N THR A 484 -14.68 4.36 -10.90
CA THR A 484 -13.67 3.32 -10.97
C THR A 484 -14.01 2.12 -10.09
N ALA A 485 -14.55 2.35 -8.89
CA ALA A 485 -15.05 1.30 -8.01
C ALA A 485 -16.27 0.58 -8.60
N GLU A 486 -17.25 1.33 -9.13
CA GLU A 486 -18.45 0.79 -9.78
C GLU A 486 -18.08 -0.13 -10.98
N MET A 487 -17.05 0.22 -11.76
CA MET A 487 -16.57 -0.64 -12.84
C MET A 487 -16.06 -1.98 -12.33
N GLU A 488 -15.38 -2.00 -11.17
CA GLU A 488 -14.92 -3.27 -10.59
C GLU A 488 -16.10 -4.11 -10.05
N GLU A 489 -17.11 -3.48 -9.45
CA GLU A 489 -18.34 -4.18 -9.04
C GLU A 489 -19.10 -4.77 -10.23
N LYS A 490 -19.19 -4.03 -11.35
CA LYS A 490 -19.80 -4.55 -12.59
C LYS A 490 -19.02 -5.70 -13.19
N LEU A 491 -17.69 -5.71 -13.04
CA LEU A 491 -16.87 -6.86 -13.42
C LEU A 491 -17.18 -8.08 -12.55
N ASP A 492 -17.51 -7.91 -11.28
CA ASP A 492 -17.97 -8.99 -10.40
C ASP A 492 -19.38 -9.47 -10.79
N LEU A 493 -20.29 -8.56 -11.18
CA LEU A 493 -21.60 -8.93 -11.72
C LEU A 493 -21.53 -9.78 -12.99
N ILE A 494 -20.52 -9.57 -13.85
CA ILE A 494 -20.28 -10.44 -15.01
C ILE A 494 -19.85 -11.84 -14.54
N GLU A 495 -18.94 -11.91 -13.56
CA GLU A 495 -18.50 -13.19 -12.98
C GLU A 495 -19.64 -13.96 -12.31
N GLU A 496 -20.63 -13.25 -11.75
CA GLU A 496 -21.86 -13.84 -11.19
C GLU A 496 -22.94 -14.17 -12.25
N GLY A 497 -22.69 -13.85 -13.52
CA GLY A 497 -23.65 -14.05 -14.61
C GLY A 497 -24.86 -13.10 -14.60
N LYS A 498 -24.79 -12.00 -13.85
CA LYS A 498 -25.85 -10.98 -13.71
C LYS A 498 -25.75 -9.83 -14.71
N LEU A 499 -24.62 -9.70 -15.41
CA LEU A 499 -24.37 -8.67 -16.42
C LEU A 499 -23.62 -9.26 -17.62
N GLY A 500 -23.98 -8.86 -18.84
CA GLY A 500 -23.22 -9.21 -20.04
C GLY A 500 -22.03 -8.25 -20.24
N TYR A 501 -20.85 -8.78 -20.56
CA TYR A 501 -19.70 -7.90 -20.81
C TYR A 501 -19.85 -6.95 -22.02
N PRO A 502 -20.54 -7.30 -23.13
CA PRO A 502 -20.73 -6.36 -24.24
C PRO A 502 -21.56 -5.14 -23.81
N GLU A 503 -22.61 -5.35 -23.03
CA GLU A 503 -23.46 -4.27 -22.48
C GLU A 503 -22.64 -3.30 -21.62
N LEU A 504 -21.79 -3.83 -20.73
CA LEU A 504 -20.87 -3.02 -19.94
C LEU A 504 -19.96 -2.16 -20.81
N LEU A 505 -19.34 -2.78 -21.83
CA LEU A 505 -18.34 -2.14 -22.68
C LEU A 505 -18.95 -1.12 -23.63
N GLU A 506 -20.17 -1.36 -24.14
CA GLU A 506 -20.90 -0.43 -25.01
C GLU A 506 -21.21 0.88 -24.26
N LYS A 507 -21.82 0.75 -23.08
CA LYS A 507 -22.12 1.90 -22.21
C LYS A 507 -20.86 2.65 -21.78
N PHE A 508 -19.78 1.92 -21.49
CA PHE A 508 -18.50 2.53 -21.17
C PHE A 508 -17.92 3.29 -22.37
N TYR A 509 -17.86 2.64 -23.53
CA TYR A 509 -17.18 3.18 -24.71
C TYR A 509 -17.88 4.40 -25.29
N GLY A 510 -19.22 4.45 -25.30
CA GLY A 510 -19.97 5.61 -25.78
C GLY A 510 -19.58 6.89 -25.03
N ASN A 511 -19.68 6.88 -23.70
CA ASN A 511 -19.28 8.01 -22.86
C ASN A 511 -17.79 8.35 -23.02
N PHE A 512 -16.93 7.33 -23.04
CA PHE A 512 -15.48 7.52 -23.16
C PHE A 512 -15.09 8.13 -24.51
N LYS A 513 -15.81 7.79 -25.58
CA LYS A 513 -15.54 8.31 -26.92
C LYS A 513 -15.83 9.82 -26.99
N GLU A 514 -16.91 10.28 -26.37
CA GLU A 514 -17.23 11.71 -26.30
C GLU A 514 -16.13 12.50 -25.57
N GLU A 515 -15.68 12.02 -24.40
CA GLU A 515 -14.55 12.62 -23.68
C GLU A 515 -13.26 12.63 -24.53
N LEU A 516 -12.98 11.54 -25.24
CA LEU A 516 -11.79 11.40 -26.08
C LEU A 516 -11.81 12.35 -27.28
N ASP A 517 -12.93 12.46 -27.98
CA ASP A 517 -13.08 13.33 -29.15
C ASP A 517 -12.91 14.80 -28.73
N HIS A 518 -13.56 15.21 -27.62
CA HIS A 518 -13.38 16.54 -27.04
C HIS A 518 -11.92 16.81 -26.62
N ALA A 519 -11.25 15.84 -25.98
CA ALA A 519 -9.86 15.96 -25.57
C ALA A 519 -8.89 16.06 -26.77
N GLU A 520 -9.19 15.37 -27.88
CA GLU A 520 -8.38 15.45 -29.11
C GLU A 520 -8.40 16.86 -29.71
N GLU A 521 -9.56 17.52 -29.69
CA GLU A 521 -9.78 18.87 -30.21
C GLU A 521 -9.24 19.94 -29.26
N SER A 522 -9.60 19.87 -27.98
CA SER A 522 -9.38 20.95 -27.01
C SER A 522 -7.97 21.00 -26.43
N ILE A 523 -7.28 19.85 -26.29
CA ILE A 523 -5.93 19.86 -25.69
C ILE A 523 -4.95 20.54 -26.65
N VAL A 524 -4.41 21.69 -26.25
CA VAL A 524 -3.32 22.34 -26.97
C VAL A 524 -2.00 21.63 -26.63
N LYS A 525 -1.15 21.40 -27.64
CA LYS A 525 0.15 20.76 -27.43
C LYS A 525 1.06 21.69 -26.64
N THR A 526 1.28 21.40 -25.37
CA THR A 526 2.21 22.14 -24.53
C THR A 526 3.65 21.72 -24.85
N GLN A 527 4.42 22.60 -25.47
CA GLN A 527 5.86 22.41 -25.62
C GLN A 527 6.57 23.38 -24.67
N ASN A 528 7.27 22.82 -23.68
CA ASN A 528 8.12 23.59 -22.79
C ASN A 528 9.40 23.99 -23.52
N PHE A 529 9.31 25.04 -24.33
CA PHE A 529 10.45 25.61 -25.03
C PHE A 529 11.44 26.20 -24.02
N ILE A 530 12.71 26.10 -24.37
CA ILE A 530 13.81 26.73 -23.64
C ILE A 530 14.28 27.92 -24.46
N ASP A 531 14.71 28.96 -23.78
CA ASP A 531 15.18 30.19 -24.40
C ASP A 531 16.61 30.07 -24.96
N ARG A 532 16.83 29.02 -25.78
CA ARG A 532 18.03 28.83 -26.60
C ARG A 532 17.73 27.89 -27.78
N ASP A 533 18.46 28.10 -28.88
CA ASP A 533 18.32 27.29 -30.08
C ASP A 533 19.24 26.06 -30.06
N CYS A 534 18.87 25.03 -30.82
CA CYS A 534 19.62 23.79 -30.94
C CYS A 534 20.96 24.05 -31.63
N PRO A 535 22.10 23.64 -31.02
CA PRO A 535 23.42 23.88 -31.59
C PRO A 535 23.68 23.08 -32.88
N GLU A 536 22.89 22.04 -33.15
CA GLU A 536 23.05 21.19 -34.34
C GLU A 536 22.22 21.67 -35.54
N CYS A 537 21.09 22.35 -35.35
CA CYS A 537 20.18 22.69 -36.45
C CYS A 537 19.46 24.04 -36.34
N GLY A 538 19.69 24.82 -35.27
CA GLY A 538 19.07 26.14 -35.07
C GLY A 538 17.59 26.13 -34.69
N LYS A 539 16.91 24.98 -34.67
CA LYS A 539 15.51 24.88 -34.19
C LYS A 539 15.45 25.04 -32.67
N LYS A 540 14.30 25.46 -32.13
CA LYS A 540 14.10 25.61 -30.67
C LYS A 540 14.35 24.31 -29.89
N LEU A 541 14.89 24.43 -28.68
CA LEU A 541 14.99 23.31 -27.74
C LEU A 541 13.73 23.20 -26.89
N VAL A 542 13.39 21.97 -26.49
CA VAL A 542 12.23 21.67 -25.63
C VAL A 542 12.61 20.74 -24.48
N ILE A 543 11.99 20.93 -23.32
CA ILE A 543 12.08 20.00 -22.19
C ILE A 543 11.19 18.80 -22.48
N LYS A 544 11.75 17.59 -22.36
CA LYS A 544 11.04 16.32 -22.46
C LYS A 544 11.31 15.47 -21.22
N TRP A 545 10.45 14.47 -21.00
CA TRP A 545 10.62 13.48 -19.94
C TRP A 545 11.04 12.14 -20.53
N GLY A 546 12.08 11.56 -19.96
CA GLY A 546 12.56 10.22 -20.27
C GLY A 546 12.64 9.34 -19.02
N ARG A 547 13.13 8.11 -19.20
CA ARG A 547 13.30 7.14 -18.09
C ARG A 547 14.19 7.65 -16.95
N ARG A 548 15.11 8.56 -17.26
CA ARG A 548 16.08 9.14 -16.31
C ARG A 548 15.62 10.49 -15.74
N GLY A 549 14.42 10.95 -16.07
CA GLY A 549 13.91 12.27 -15.68
C GLY A 549 13.86 13.24 -16.86
N LYS A 550 13.87 14.54 -16.55
CA LYS A 550 13.86 15.61 -17.53
C LYS A 550 15.15 15.62 -18.36
N PHE A 551 15.03 15.95 -19.64
CA PHE A 551 16.15 16.20 -20.53
C PHE A 551 15.73 17.23 -21.58
N ILE A 552 16.72 17.88 -22.18
CA ILE A 552 16.50 18.85 -23.23
C ILE A 552 16.67 18.13 -24.57
N SER A 553 15.80 18.42 -25.53
CA SER A 553 15.80 17.80 -26.86
C SER A 553 15.47 18.82 -27.93
N CYS A 554 16.05 18.65 -29.12
CA CYS A 554 15.64 19.45 -30.28
C CYS A 554 14.15 19.23 -30.61
N SER A 555 13.44 20.33 -30.89
CA SER A 555 12.06 20.31 -31.39
C SER A 555 11.93 19.62 -32.76
N GLY A 556 13.03 19.57 -33.55
CA GLY A 556 13.11 18.91 -34.85
C GLY A 556 13.37 17.40 -34.81
N PHE A 557 13.29 16.73 -33.66
CA PHE A 557 13.38 15.27 -33.58
C PHE A 557 12.20 14.60 -34.34
N PRO A 558 12.43 13.55 -35.17
CA PRO A 558 13.62 12.69 -35.23
C PRO A 558 14.74 13.14 -36.18
N ASP A 559 14.53 14.19 -36.98
CA ASP A 559 15.49 14.63 -38.00
C ASP A 559 16.77 15.22 -37.37
N CYS A 560 16.62 15.95 -36.26
CA CYS A 560 17.73 16.36 -35.39
C CYS A 560 17.66 15.59 -34.07
N LYS A 561 18.75 14.87 -33.75
CA LYS A 561 18.84 13.98 -32.58
C LYS A 561 19.51 14.62 -31.36
N HIS A 562 19.80 15.91 -31.41
CA HIS A 562 20.36 16.66 -30.29
C HIS A 562 19.55 16.44 -29.00
N ALA A 563 20.26 16.02 -27.95
CA ALA A 563 19.71 15.83 -26.62
C ALA A 563 20.80 16.03 -25.57
N GLU A 564 20.46 16.70 -24.47
CA GLU A 564 21.39 17.02 -23.38
C GLU A 564 20.68 16.92 -22.01
N PRO A 565 21.44 16.75 -20.91
CA PRO A 565 20.86 16.68 -19.57
C PRO A 565 20.13 17.97 -19.19
N PHE A 566 19.01 17.84 -18.47
CA PHE A 566 18.39 18.99 -17.80
C PHE A 566 19.10 19.19 -16.46
N THR A 567 19.88 20.27 -16.32
CA THR A 567 20.65 20.56 -15.11
C THR A 567 19.82 21.34 -14.09
N ALA A 568 20.22 21.31 -12.82
CA ALA A 568 19.60 22.10 -11.76
C ALA A 568 20.05 23.58 -11.76
N GLY A 569 20.91 23.98 -12.71
CA GLY A 569 21.52 25.32 -12.73
C GLY A 569 22.50 25.57 -11.59
N VAL A 570 22.99 24.51 -10.93
CA VAL A 570 23.98 24.58 -9.84
C VAL A 570 25.28 23.95 -10.31
N LYS A 571 26.41 24.69 -10.21
CA LYS A 571 27.73 24.19 -10.59
C LYS A 571 28.20 23.07 -9.66
N CYS A 572 29.01 22.17 -10.20
CA CYS A 572 29.68 21.15 -9.42
C CYS A 572 30.67 21.83 -8.45
N PRO A 573 30.60 21.54 -7.14
CA PRO A 573 31.51 22.14 -6.16
C PRO A 573 32.90 21.47 -6.13
N GLU A 574 33.10 20.38 -6.88
CA GLU A 574 34.40 19.74 -7.02
C GLU A 574 35.40 20.68 -7.71
N GLU A 575 36.56 20.88 -7.10
CA GLU A 575 37.59 21.79 -7.61
C GLU A 575 38.06 21.38 -9.02
N GLY A 576 38.15 22.35 -9.93
CA GLY A 576 38.52 22.10 -11.33
C GLY A 576 37.44 21.44 -12.18
N CYS A 577 36.22 21.25 -11.67
CA CYS A 577 35.10 20.73 -12.43
C CYS A 577 34.22 21.85 -13.00
N ASP A 578 34.10 21.92 -14.33
CA ASP A 578 33.20 22.84 -15.04
C ASP A 578 31.76 22.31 -15.20
N GLY A 579 31.50 21.13 -14.65
CA GLY A 579 30.20 20.47 -14.75
C GLY A 579 29.12 21.12 -13.89
N GLU A 580 27.87 20.71 -14.12
CA GLU A 580 26.71 21.10 -13.33
C GLU A 580 26.08 19.88 -12.67
N LEU A 581 25.28 20.13 -11.65
CA LEU A 581 24.52 19.09 -10.97
C LEU A 581 23.25 18.76 -11.74
N VAL A 582 23.08 17.47 -12.06
CA VAL A 582 21.86 16.92 -12.66
C VAL A 582 21.21 15.94 -11.69
N GLN A 583 19.89 16.01 -11.58
CA GLN A 583 19.13 15.04 -10.78
C GLN A 583 19.17 13.66 -11.44
N ARG A 584 19.68 12.68 -10.70
CA ARG A 584 19.86 11.27 -11.07
C ARG A 584 19.10 10.38 -10.08
N ARG A 585 19.09 9.07 -10.36
CA ARG A 585 18.34 8.07 -9.59
C ARG A 585 19.20 6.87 -9.26
N SER A 586 19.00 6.37 -8.04
CA SER A 586 19.55 5.10 -7.57
C SER A 586 18.42 4.25 -6.96
N ARG A 587 18.75 3.02 -6.54
CA ARG A 587 17.85 2.19 -5.71
C ARG A 587 17.48 2.85 -4.37
N ARG A 588 18.29 3.79 -3.87
CA ARG A 588 18.10 4.47 -2.58
C ARG A 588 17.35 5.81 -2.70
N GLY A 589 16.92 6.19 -3.91
CA GLY A 589 16.21 7.44 -4.16
C GLY A 589 16.92 8.35 -5.17
N SER A 590 16.40 9.56 -5.30
CA SER A 590 16.98 10.61 -6.13
C SER A 590 18.23 11.19 -5.47
N PHE A 591 19.19 11.61 -6.28
CA PHE A 591 20.40 12.32 -5.86
C PHE A 591 20.83 13.25 -6.98
N TYR A 592 21.69 14.22 -6.72
CA TYR A 592 22.31 15.06 -7.73
C TYR A 592 23.72 14.56 -7.99
N GLY A 593 24.10 14.42 -9.26
CA GLY A 593 25.47 14.05 -9.65
C GLY A 593 25.97 14.93 -10.76
N CYS A 594 27.29 15.10 -10.84
CA CYS A 594 27.92 15.94 -11.85
C CYS A 594 27.60 15.46 -13.29
N THR A 595 27.42 16.40 -14.22
CA THR A 595 27.27 16.14 -15.66
C THR A 595 28.51 15.44 -16.24
N ASN A 596 29.70 15.68 -15.68
CA ASN A 596 30.98 15.13 -16.14
C ASN A 596 31.27 13.68 -15.68
N TYR A 597 30.34 12.98 -15.03
CA TYR A 597 30.51 11.56 -14.67
C TYR A 597 30.82 10.68 -15.90
N PRO A 598 31.82 9.76 -15.85
CA PRO A 598 32.55 9.30 -14.67
C PRO A 598 33.80 10.10 -14.30
N LYS A 599 34.18 11.14 -15.06
CA LYS A 599 35.39 11.94 -14.80
C LYS A 599 35.32 12.72 -13.47
N CYS A 600 34.13 13.20 -13.13
CA CYS A 600 33.81 13.74 -11.81
C CYS A 600 32.75 12.84 -11.16
N THR A 601 33.07 12.30 -9.99
CA THR A 601 32.20 11.37 -9.23
C THR A 601 31.39 12.06 -8.14
N TYR A 602 31.45 13.40 -8.06
CA TYR A 602 30.71 14.19 -7.08
C TYR A 602 29.21 13.88 -7.14
N VAL A 603 28.64 13.57 -5.99
CA VAL A 603 27.22 13.34 -5.78
C VAL A 603 26.78 13.95 -4.45
N THR A 604 25.56 14.49 -4.42
CA THR A 604 24.93 15.03 -3.21
C THR A 604 23.44 14.66 -3.18
N ARG A 605 22.83 14.65 -2.00
CA ARG A 605 21.39 14.44 -1.86
C ARG A 605 20.60 15.72 -2.08
N GLU A 606 21.17 16.84 -1.67
CA GLU A 606 20.57 18.17 -1.74
C GLU A 606 21.48 19.09 -2.53
N LEU A 607 20.87 20.02 -3.26
CA LEU A 607 21.64 21.03 -3.97
C LEU A 607 22.37 21.89 -2.93
N PRO A 608 23.66 22.21 -3.13
CA PRO A 608 24.35 23.20 -2.32
C PRO A 608 23.53 24.48 -2.26
N LYS A 609 23.25 24.99 -1.05
CA LYS A 609 22.57 26.28 -0.88
C LYS A 609 23.42 27.35 -1.58
N LYS A 610 22.79 28.21 -2.39
CA LYS A 610 23.50 29.36 -2.98
C LYS A 610 23.97 30.26 -1.85
N GLU A 611 25.22 30.71 -1.90
CA GLU A 611 25.73 31.74 -0.98
C GLU A 611 24.82 32.98 -1.11
N GLY A 612 24.00 33.24 -0.09
CA GLY A 612 23.00 34.31 -0.07
C GLY A 612 21.66 33.96 0.60
N GLU A 613 21.31 32.67 0.73
CA GLU A 613 20.12 32.22 1.48
C GLU A 613 20.53 31.63 2.84
N GLN A 614 21.01 32.50 3.73
CA GLN A 614 21.15 32.19 5.16
C GLN A 614 20.31 33.19 5.96
N SER A 615 19.06 32.83 6.23
CA SER A 615 18.37 33.12 7.50
C SER A 615 17.00 32.44 7.48
N ALA A 616 16.62 31.84 8.61
CA ALA A 616 15.37 31.12 8.88
C ALA A 616 15.30 29.66 8.42
N GLU A 617 16.24 28.81 8.84
CA GLU A 617 16.00 27.35 9.00
C GLU A 617 17.18 26.71 9.76
N SER A 618 17.36 27.11 11.02
CA SER A 618 18.27 26.41 11.94
C SER A 618 17.78 26.59 13.39
N SER A 619 16.62 26.02 13.68
CA SER A 619 16.20 25.70 15.05
C SER A 619 15.07 24.68 15.03
N SER A 620 15.36 23.46 14.60
CA SER A 620 14.60 22.28 15.01
C SER A 620 15.54 21.09 14.85
N GLY A 621 16.32 20.85 15.91
CA GLY A 621 17.21 19.71 16.01
C GLY A 621 16.42 18.40 15.97
N ASP A 622 17.06 17.41 15.36
CA ASP A 622 16.72 16.00 15.48
C ASP A 622 16.79 15.57 16.95
N GLU A 623 15.65 15.23 17.54
CA GLU A 623 15.45 14.13 18.50
C GLU A 623 14.08 13.47 18.27
#